data_AF-A0A365R0C8-F1
#
_entry.id   AF-A0A365R0C8-F1
#
_cell.length_a   1.000
_cell.length_b   1.000
_cell.length_c   1.000
_cell.angle_alpha   90.00
_cell.angle_beta   90.00
_cell.angle_gamma   90.00
#
_symmetry.space_group_name_H-M   'P 1'
#
loop_
_entity.id
_entity.type
_entity.pdbx_description
1 polymer ?
#
loop_
_entity_poly.entity_id
_entity_poly.type
_entity_poly.pdbx_seq_one_letter_code
_entity_poly.pdbx_strand_id
1 'polypeptide(L)'
;MRHTRQFCGVLGAGASWLNVTFGQVAFRLSTSVSCSGHSRIIRNREGLHVKRNYLRVGDQSTSGGVVVDAIPTMSCDGVGLTYVGAKVTCPACKRVGVIVAEGPRWPGNLMGHEAALEGDKVACGCSPLPTMIASQSEMFQSFESDALVKMGFSATGGPVALELAAPKPSQGFCLSCMVAAAKNAAAMVVRG
;
A
#
# COMPACT_ATOMS: atom_id res chain seq x y z
N MET A 1 17.55 0.64 2.38
CA MET A 1 16.15 0.20 2.20
C MET A 1 15.73 -0.45 3.51
N ARG A 2 14.88 0.21 4.31
CA ARG A 2 14.42 -0.37 5.58
C ARG A 2 13.16 -1.19 5.27
N HIS A 3 13.30 -2.50 5.24
CA HIS A 3 12.15 -3.41 5.17
C HIS A 3 11.63 -3.60 6.59
N THR A 4 10.57 -2.92 6.97
CA THR A 4 9.95 -3.15 8.27
C THR A 4 8.94 -4.28 8.12
N ARG A 5 9.40 -5.53 8.32
CA ARG A 5 8.52 -6.68 8.55
C ARG A 5 8.43 -6.87 10.06
N GLN A 6 7.29 -6.51 10.63
CA GLN A 6 7.05 -6.77 12.04
C GLN A 6 6.63 -8.24 12.17
N PHE A 7 7.56 -9.08 12.59
CA PHE A 7 7.25 -10.45 12.97
C PHE A 7 6.61 -10.41 14.36
N CYS A 8 5.38 -10.92 14.48
CA CYS A 8 4.77 -11.18 15.77
C CYS A 8 5.42 -12.45 16.35
N GLY A 9 6.62 -12.29 16.90
CA GLY A 9 7.26 -13.32 17.72
C GLY A 9 6.72 -13.23 19.15
N VAL A 10 6.39 -14.37 19.75
CA VAL A 10 6.16 -14.46 21.20
C VAL A 10 7.50 -14.24 21.89
N LEU A 11 7.74 -13.01 22.35
CA LEU A 11 8.89 -12.65 23.19
C LEU A 11 8.38 -12.40 24.61
N GLY A 12 8.80 -13.28 25.51
CA GLY A 12 8.47 -13.24 26.92
C GLY A 12 9.03 -12.02 27.65
N ALA A 13 8.16 -11.47 28.50
CA ALA A 13 8.36 -10.73 29.74
C ALA A 13 9.73 -10.09 30.07
N GLY A 14 9.69 -8.77 30.33
CA GLY A 14 10.45 -8.13 31.40
C GLY A 14 11.43 -7.03 30.97
N ALA A 15 11.01 -5.77 31.04
CA ALA A 15 11.92 -4.62 31.02
C ALA A 15 11.69 -3.76 32.27
N SER A 16 12.61 -3.89 33.22
CA SER A 16 12.73 -3.07 34.43
C SER A 16 13.35 -1.72 34.09
N TRP A 17 12.77 -0.65 34.65
CA TRP A 17 13.20 0.73 34.47
C TRP A 17 14.46 1.00 35.30
N LEU A 18 15.52 1.49 34.67
CA LEU A 18 16.64 2.11 35.36
C LEU A 18 16.80 3.55 34.86
N ASN A 19 16.36 4.49 35.69
CA ASN A 19 16.66 5.91 35.56
C ASN A 19 18.14 6.14 35.86
N VAL A 20 18.83 6.82 34.94
CA VAL A 20 20.17 7.38 35.21
C VAL A 20 20.09 8.88 34.98
N THR A 21 20.11 9.63 36.08
CA THR A 21 20.25 11.09 36.12
C THR A 21 21.73 11.46 36.07
N PHE A 22 22.15 12.28 35.11
CA PHE A 22 23.47 12.92 35.14
C PHE A 22 23.41 14.40 34.73
N GLY A 23 23.64 15.26 35.72
CA GLY A 23 24.71 16.27 35.72
C GLY A 23 24.62 17.44 34.73
N GLN A 24 24.21 18.60 35.23
CA GLN A 24 24.36 19.92 34.61
C GLN A 24 25.84 20.27 34.38
N VAL A 25 26.17 20.84 33.21
CA VAL A 25 27.28 21.79 33.07
C VAL A 25 26.82 22.96 32.20
N ALA A 26 26.83 24.14 32.81
CA ALA A 26 26.53 25.41 32.18
C ALA A 26 27.67 25.84 31.25
N PHE A 27 27.36 26.20 30.00
CA PHE A 27 28.27 26.93 29.13
C PHE A 27 27.63 28.21 28.61
N ARG A 28 28.47 29.25 28.59
CA ARG A 28 28.16 30.68 28.51
C ARG A 28 27.43 31.09 27.22
N LEU A 29 26.48 32.02 27.36
CA LEU A 29 25.99 32.84 26.26
C LEU A 29 27.07 33.84 25.81
N SER A 30 27.23 33.96 24.49
CA SER A 30 26.97 35.21 23.73
C SER A 30 27.92 35.34 22.54
N THR A 31 27.38 35.32 21.33
CA THR A 31 27.51 36.43 20.36
C THR A 31 26.64 36.13 19.14
N SER A 32 25.89 37.15 18.75
CA SER A 32 24.93 37.21 17.67
C SER A 32 25.59 37.09 16.30
N VAL A 33 25.09 36.18 15.46
CA VAL A 33 25.11 36.34 14.01
C VAL A 33 23.67 36.18 13.51
N SER A 34 23.08 37.31 13.17
CA SER A 34 21.82 37.38 12.44
C SER A 34 22.10 36.99 10.98
N CYS A 35 21.72 35.78 10.59
CA CYS A 35 21.55 35.44 9.18
C CYS A 35 20.07 35.16 8.95
N SER A 36 19.49 35.99 8.08
CA SER A 36 18.08 36.04 7.72
C SER A 36 17.45 34.67 7.56
N GLY A 37 16.31 34.52 8.22
CA GLY A 37 15.45 33.36 8.18
C GLY A 37 15.10 32.96 6.75
N HIS A 38 15.72 31.87 6.30
CA HIS A 38 14.95 30.88 5.57
C HIS A 38 14.42 29.92 6.62
N SER A 39 13.25 30.22 7.17
CA SER A 39 12.41 29.20 7.78
C SER A 39 12.04 28.23 6.67
N ARG A 40 12.96 27.30 6.36
CA ARG A 40 12.58 26.04 5.75
C ARG A 40 11.77 25.37 6.85
N ILE A 41 10.45 25.59 6.79
CA ILE A 41 9.53 24.58 7.29
C ILE A 41 10.02 23.32 6.59
N ILE A 42 10.76 22.48 7.31
CA ILE A 42 10.85 21.08 6.98
C ILE A 42 9.40 20.65 7.14
N ARG A 43 8.63 20.75 6.06
CA ARG A 43 7.40 20.00 5.95
C ARG A 43 7.92 18.61 6.21
N ASN A 44 7.54 18.01 7.35
CA ASN A 44 7.63 16.57 7.50
C ASN A 44 7.02 16.06 6.20
N ARG A 45 7.89 15.63 5.29
CA ARG A 45 7.45 14.87 4.13
C ARG A 45 7.14 13.54 4.76
N GLU A 46 6.00 13.49 5.46
CA GLU A 46 5.31 12.25 5.71
C GLU A 46 5.07 11.76 4.31
N GLY A 47 6.00 10.93 3.83
CA GLY A 47 5.83 10.22 2.58
C GLY A 47 4.46 9.58 2.61
N LEU A 48 3.85 9.39 1.46
CA LEU A 48 2.71 8.50 1.42
C LEU A 48 3.25 7.09 1.70
N HIS A 49 3.25 6.70 2.98
CA HIS A 49 3.61 5.35 3.41
C HIS A 49 2.32 4.54 3.34
N VAL A 50 2.23 3.62 2.38
CA VAL A 50 1.06 2.75 2.27
C VAL A 50 1.24 1.59 3.25
N LYS A 51 0.26 1.39 4.13
CA LYS A 51 0.21 0.28 5.09
C LYS A 51 -0.82 -0.74 4.62
N ARG A 52 -0.45 -2.01 4.57
CA ARG A 52 -1.39 -3.13 4.33
C ARG A 52 -1.27 -4.15 5.45
N ASN A 53 -2.35 -4.39 6.18
CA ASN A 53 -2.36 -5.32 7.30
C ASN A 53 -2.42 -6.77 6.80
N TYR A 54 -1.86 -7.71 7.56
CA TYR A 54 -2.00 -9.14 7.26
C TYR A 54 -3.41 -9.61 7.63
N LEU A 55 -3.97 -10.47 6.78
CA LEU A 55 -5.27 -11.08 7.03
C LEU A 55 -5.13 -12.33 7.91
N ARG A 56 -6.20 -12.60 8.68
CA ARG A 56 -6.31 -13.72 9.62
C ARG A 56 -7.59 -14.51 9.36
N VAL A 57 -7.65 -15.72 9.92
CA VAL A 57 -8.89 -16.49 9.98
C VAL A 57 -9.96 -15.68 10.71
N GLY A 58 -11.18 -15.67 10.16
CA GLY A 58 -12.29 -14.89 10.68
C GLY A 58 -12.39 -13.46 10.12
N ASP A 59 -11.40 -12.99 9.37
CA ASP A 59 -11.50 -11.69 8.70
C ASP A 59 -12.62 -11.70 7.66
N GLN A 60 -13.21 -10.52 7.45
CA GLN A 60 -14.40 -10.36 6.62
C GLN A 60 -14.07 -9.61 5.33
N SER A 61 -14.74 -9.98 4.24
CA SER A 61 -14.77 -9.17 3.03
C SER A 61 -15.87 -8.12 3.08
N THR A 62 -15.84 -7.16 2.16
CA THR A 62 -16.91 -6.16 1.96
C THR A 62 -18.29 -6.77 1.72
N SER A 63 -18.35 -8.03 1.28
CA SER A 63 -19.59 -8.80 1.08
C SER A 63 -20.03 -9.61 2.31
N GLY A 64 -19.33 -9.48 3.43
CA GLY A 64 -19.51 -10.29 4.64
C GLY A 64 -18.93 -11.71 4.55
N GLY A 65 -18.13 -12.01 3.54
CA GLY A 65 -17.49 -13.31 3.39
C GLY A 65 -16.38 -13.53 4.41
N VAL A 66 -16.33 -14.70 5.04
CA VAL A 66 -15.44 -15.01 6.17
C VAL A 66 -14.33 -15.98 5.76
N VAL A 67 -13.09 -15.66 6.10
CA VAL A 67 -11.92 -16.54 5.86
C VAL A 67 -11.93 -17.73 6.81
N VAL A 68 -11.71 -18.93 6.27
CA VAL A 68 -11.74 -20.18 7.03
C VAL A 68 -10.37 -20.83 7.16
N ASP A 69 -9.51 -20.72 6.14
CA ASP A 69 -8.21 -21.40 6.13
C ASP A 69 -7.10 -20.53 6.74
N ALA A 70 -6.19 -21.18 7.47
CA ALA A 70 -5.01 -20.58 8.11
C ALA A 70 -3.72 -21.23 7.61
N ILE A 71 -2.62 -20.47 7.65
CA ILE A 71 -1.26 -21.00 7.55
C ILE A 71 -0.97 -21.79 8.82
N PRO A 72 -0.59 -23.07 8.72
CA PRO A 72 -0.18 -23.84 9.89
C PRO A 72 0.96 -23.15 10.64
N THR A 73 0.93 -23.17 11.97
CA THR A 73 1.98 -22.64 12.87
C THR A 73 2.19 -21.12 12.89
N MET A 74 1.49 -20.35 12.05
CA MET A 74 1.59 -18.89 12.02
C MET A 74 0.33 -18.23 12.56
N SER A 75 0.48 -17.45 13.62
CA SER A 75 -0.61 -16.71 14.24
C SER A 75 -0.19 -15.30 14.63
N CYS A 76 -1.17 -14.41 14.69
CA CYS A 76 -1.05 -13.05 15.20
C CYS A 76 -2.17 -12.86 16.21
N ASP A 77 -1.79 -12.53 17.45
CA ASP A 77 -2.68 -12.48 18.63
C ASP A 77 -3.42 -13.80 18.89
N GLY A 78 -2.74 -14.93 18.64
CA GLY A 78 -3.33 -16.26 18.79
C GLY A 78 -4.30 -16.66 17.68
N VAL A 79 -4.59 -15.79 16.71
CA VAL A 79 -5.42 -16.09 15.54
C VAL A 79 -4.53 -16.43 14.35
N GLY A 80 -4.82 -17.54 13.66
CA GLY A 80 -4.03 -17.99 12.52
C GLY A 80 -3.98 -16.97 11.37
N LEU A 81 -2.80 -16.70 10.84
CA LEU A 81 -2.64 -15.88 9.63
C LEU A 81 -3.21 -16.63 8.42
N THR A 82 -3.78 -15.93 7.46
CA THR A 82 -4.29 -16.54 6.23
C THR A 82 -3.38 -16.25 5.03
N TYR A 83 -3.64 -16.95 3.92
CA TYR A 83 -2.78 -16.97 2.74
C TYR A 83 -3.57 -16.77 1.45
N VAL A 84 -2.86 -16.37 0.40
CA VAL A 84 -3.43 -16.26 -0.95
C VAL A 84 -3.87 -17.65 -1.42
N GLY A 85 -5.12 -17.78 -1.84
CA GLY A 85 -5.75 -19.06 -2.16
C GLY A 85 -6.51 -19.70 -0.99
N ALA A 86 -6.51 -19.10 0.21
CA ALA A 86 -7.34 -19.54 1.32
C ALA A 86 -8.83 -19.44 0.98
N LYS A 87 -9.62 -20.38 1.52
CA LYS A 87 -11.07 -20.41 1.33
C LYS A 87 -11.77 -19.31 2.11
N VAL A 88 -12.74 -18.69 1.44
CA VAL A 88 -13.65 -17.68 2.00
C VAL A 88 -15.08 -18.10 1.77
N THR A 89 -15.86 -18.23 2.83
CA THR A 89 -17.29 -18.52 2.75
C THR A 89 -18.05 -17.22 2.51
N CYS A 90 -18.57 -17.00 1.30
CA CYS A 90 -19.28 -15.77 0.97
C CYS A 90 -20.80 -15.94 1.18
N PRO A 91 -21.44 -15.18 2.09
CA PRO A 91 -22.88 -15.26 2.31
C PRO A 91 -23.68 -14.63 1.17
N ALA A 92 -23.11 -13.68 0.44
CA ALA A 92 -23.79 -12.97 -0.65
C ALA A 92 -24.10 -13.87 -1.86
N CYS A 93 -23.11 -14.63 -2.33
CA CYS A 93 -23.29 -15.56 -3.46
C CYS A 93 -23.44 -17.03 -3.03
N LYS A 94 -23.44 -17.31 -1.72
CA LYS A 94 -23.56 -18.66 -1.12
C LYS A 94 -22.57 -19.69 -1.67
N ARG A 95 -21.38 -19.23 -2.07
CA ARG A 95 -20.30 -20.07 -2.60
C ARG A 95 -19.04 -19.88 -1.77
N VAL A 96 -18.19 -20.89 -1.79
CA VAL A 96 -16.83 -20.79 -1.28
C VAL A 96 -15.97 -20.17 -2.38
N GLY A 97 -15.45 -18.99 -2.11
CA GLY A 97 -14.45 -18.34 -2.96
C GLY A 97 -13.04 -18.57 -2.42
N VAL A 98 -12.06 -18.03 -3.13
CA VAL A 98 -10.65 -18.03 -2.72
C VAL A 98 -10.10 -16.61 -2.69
N ILE A 99 -9.15 -16.34 -1.79
CA ILE A 99 -8.45 -15.06 -1.77
C ILE A 99 -7.51 -14.99 -2.98
N VAL A 100 -7.62 -13.90 -3.74
CA VAL A 100 -6.75 -13.57 -4.87
C VAL A 100 -6.00 -12.31 -4.53
N ALA A 101 -4.68 -12.40 -4.64
CA ALA A 101 -3.79 -11.33 -4.23
C ALA A 101 -3.89 -10.14 -5.18
N GLU A 102 -4.18 -8.95 -4.65
CA GLU A 102 -4.24 -7.70 -5.42
C GLU A 102 -3.35 -6.64 -4.76
N GLY A 103 -2.76 -5.73 -5.53
CA GLY A 103 -1.96 -4.63 -4.98
C GLY A 103 -0.51 -4.99 -4.55
N PRO A 104 0.24 -4.00 -4.04
CA PRO A 104 1.66 -4.13 -3.72
C PRO A 104 1.91 -5.09 -2.56
N ARG A 105 2.99 -5.87 -2.68
CA ARG A 105 3.43 -6.82 -1.65
C ARG A 105 4.93 -7.05 -1.71
N TRP A 106 5.54 -7.29 -0.56
CA TRP A 106 6.95 -7.64 -0.51
C TRP A 106 7.16 -9.12 -0.85
N PRO A 107 8.18 -9.47 -1.65
CA PRO A 107 8.46 -10.86 -2.00
C PRO A 107 8.84 -11.64 -0.75
N GLY A 108 8.14 -12.73 -0.47
CA GLY A 108 8.39 -13.58 0.68
C GLY A 108 7.30 -14.62 0.85
N ASN A 109 7.66 -15.75 1.44
CA ASN A 109 6.71 -16.77 1.85
C ASN A 109 6.67 -16.86 3.39
N LEU A 110 5.52 -17.23 3.92
CA LEU A 110 5.32 -17.65 5.29
C LEU A 110 5.07 -19.15 5.25
N MET A 111 6.10 -19.93 5.59
CA MET A 111 6.03 -21.40 5.59
C MET A 111 5.59 -21.99 4.24
N GLY A 112 6.05 -21.40 3.13
CA GLY A 112 5.70 -21.83 1.78
C GLY A 112 4.42 -21.22 1.21
N HIS A 113 3.70 -20.40 1.99
CA HIS A 113 2.48 -19.72 1.55
C HIS A 113 2.71 -18.21 1.35
N GLU A 114 2.08 -17.62 0.34
CA GLU A 114 2.05 -16.16 0.19
C GLU A 114 0.98 -15.59 1.14
N ALA A 115 1.35 -14.61 1.98
CA ALA A 115 0.41 -14.03 2.93
C ALA A 115 -0.70 -13.25 2.22
N ALA A 116 -1.93 -13.41 2.69
CA ALA A 116 -3.03 -12.57 2.26
C ALA A 116 -2.97 -11.21 3.00
N LEU A 117 -3.18 -10.13 2.25
CA LEU A 117 -3.09 -8.76 2.75
C LEU A 117 -4.43 -8.03 2.60
N GLU A 118 -4.66 -7.06 3.48
CA GLU A 118 -5.79 -6.15 3.39
C GLU A 118 -5.86 -5.49 2.01
N GLY A 119 -7.04 -5.47 1.39
CA GLY A 119 -7.21 -5.01 0.02
C GLY A 119 -7.17 -6.11 -1.05
N ASP A 120 -6.81 -7.34 -0.69
CA ASP A 120 -6.92 -8.50 -1.60
C ASP A 120 -8.39 -8.81 -1.94
N LYS A 121 -8.62 -9.52 -3.05
CA LYS A 121 -9.98 -9.82 -3.52
C LYS A 121 -10.41 -11.23 -3.19
N VAL A 122 -11.72 -11.45 -3.25
CA VAL A 122 -12.31 -12.79 -3.13
C VAL A 122 -12.92 -13.22 -4.45
N ALA A 123 -12.35 -14.26 -5.06
CA ALA A 123 -12.91 -14.92 -6.24
C ALA A 123 -14.05 -15.87 -5.85
N CYS A 124 -15.19 -15.33 -5.43
CA CYS A 124 -16.42 -16.07 -5.14
C CYS A 124 -17.48 -15.97 -6.26
N GLY A 125 -17.22 -15.13 -7.28
CA GLY A 125 -18.11 -14.87 -8.41
C GLY A 125 -19.15 -13.77 -8.18
N CYS A 126 -19.00 -12.98 -7.12
CA CYS A 126 -19.70 -11.69 -6.99
C CYS A 126 -19.11 -10.67 -7.98
N SER A 127 -19.96 -9.74 -8.45
CA SER A 127 -19.55 -8.59 -9.27
C SER A 127 -20.09 -7.30 -8.65
N PRO A 128 -19.24 -6.35 -8.23
CA PRO A 128 -17.77 -6.41 -8.24
C PRO A 128 -17.20 -7.46 -7.26
N LEU A 129 -15.94 -7.87 -7.49
CA LEU A 129 -15.23 -8.77 -6.58
C LEU A 129 -15.11 -8.15 -5.18
N PRO A 130 -15.50 -8.84 -4.10
CA PRO A 130 -15.38 -8.34 -2.75
C PRO A 130 -13.92 -8.13 -2.36
N THR A 131 -13.67 -7.12 -1.53
CA THR A 131 -12.34 -6.81 -1.00
C THR A 131 -12.24 -7.32 0.43
N MET A 132 -11.12 -7.92 0.80
CA MET A 132 -10.82 -8.37 2.15
C MET A 132 -10.45 -7.21 3.07
N ILE A 133 -11.01 -7.22 4.28
CA ILE A 133 -10.80 -6.20 5.31
C ILE A 133 -10.15 -6.90 6.51
N ALA A 134 -9.01 -6.39 6.96
CA ALA A 134 -8.32 -6.93 8.13
C ALA A 134 -9.04 -6.52 9.43
N SER A 135 -9.19 -7.45 10.37
CA SER A 135 -9.69 -7.14 11.72
C SER A 135 -8.65 -6.51 12.65
N GLN A 136 -7.38 -6.44 12.21
CA GLN A 136 -6.23 -6.03 13.03
C GLN A 136 -5.28 -5.09 12.31
N SER A 137 -4.46 -4.40 13.10
CA SER A 137 -3.46 -3.43 12.62
C SER A 137 -2.05 -3.62 13.19
N GLU A 138 -1.83 -4.69 13.97
CA GLU A 138 -0.57 -5.03 14.64
C GLU A 138 0.47 -5.58 13.67
N MET A 139 0.07 -6.51 12.81
CA MET A 139 0.94 -7.11 11.81
C MET A 139 0.63 -6.55 10.43
N PHE A 140 1.61 -5.92 9.78
CA PHE A 140 1.43 -5.25 8.50
C PHE A 140 2.70 -5.19 7.65
N GLN A 141 2.53 -4.83 6.38
CA GLN A 141 3.59 -4.40 5.47
C GLN A 141 3.48 -2.90 5.24
N SER A 142 4.59 -2.18 5.38
CA SER A 142 4.70 -0.78 4.99
C SER A 142 5.40 -0.66 3.64
N PHE A 143 4.94 0.26 2.81
CA PHE A 143 5.51 0.57 1.51
C PHE A 143 5.78 2.07 1.40
N GLU A 144 7.02 2.40 1.09
CA GLU A 144 7.42 3.75 0.71
C GLU A 144 6.92 4.08 -0.69
N SER A 145 6.55 5.34 -0.94
CA SER A 145 6.09 5.79 -2.26
C SER A 145 7.10 5.44 -3.37
N ASP A 146 8.40 5.64 -3.13
CA ASP A 146 9.46 5.31 -4.09
C ASP A 146 9.54 3.81 -4.38
N ALA A 147 9.28 2.97 -3.37
CA ALA A 147 9.27 1.53 -3.54
C ALA A 147 8.04 1.04 -4.29
N LEU A 148 6.87 1.66 -4.06
CA LEU A 148 5.65 1.40 -4.83
C LEU A 148 5.87 1.69 -6.31
N VAL A 149 6.45 2.86 -6.63
CA VAL A 149 6.76 3.23 -8.02
C VAL A 149 7.73 2.23 -8.66
N LYS A 150 8.77 1.79 -7.93
CA LYS A 150 9.70 0.76 -8.42
C LYS A 150 9.03 -0.59 -8.67
N MET A 151 7.96 -0.91 -7.93
CA MET A 151 7.16 -2.11 -8.12
C MET A 151 6.06 -1.94 -9.19
N GLY A 152 5.94 -0.75 -9.82
CA GLY A 152 4.92 -0.47 -10.83
C GLY A 152 3.54 -0.11 -10.27
N PHE A 153 3.47 0.35 -9.02
CA PHE A 153 2.25 0.86 -8.39
C PHE A 153 2.27 2.39 -8.31
N SER A 154 1.09 3.00 -8.19
CA SER A 154 0.98 4.43 -7.89
C SER A 154 1.63 4.73 -6.55
N ALA A 155 2.08 5.98 -6.32
CA ALA A 155 2.54 6.44 -5.01
C ALA A 155 1.49 6.25 -3.89
N THR A 156 0.21 6.07 -4.27
CA THR A 156 -0.92 5.78 -3.37
C THR A 156 -1.20 4.28 -3.19
N GLY A 157 -0.46 3.38 -3.85
CA GLY A 157 -0.63 1.92 -3.75
C GLY A 157 -1.71 1.33 -4.66
N GLY A 158 -2.41 2.16 -5.44
CA GLY A 158 -3.33 1.71 -6.48
C GLY A 158 -2.61 1.16 -7.73
N PRO A 159 -3.32 0.41 -8.59
CA PRO A 159 -2.78 0.00 -9.88
C PRO A 159 -2.39 1.25 -10.68
N VAL A 160 -1.20 1.24 -11.28
CA VAL A 160 -0.88 2.23 -12.31
C VAL A 160 -1.76 1.86 -13.49
N ALA A 161 -2.83 2.63 -13.72
CA ALA A 161 -3.42 2.64 -15.03
C ALA A 161 -2.30 3.03 -15.97
N LEU A 162 -1.91 2.13 -16.88
CA LEU A 162 -1.37 2.56 -18.15
C LEU A 162 -2.51 3.38 -18.76
N GLU A 163 -2.57 4.66 -18.42
CA GLU A 163 -3.20 5.62 -19.29
C GLU A 163 -2.44 5.46 -20.61
N LEU A 164 -3.03 4.73 -21.56
CA LEU A 164 -3.16 5.32 -22.88
C LEU A 164 -3.81 6.67 -22.62
N ALA A 165 -2.96 7.64 -22.32
CA ALA A 165 -3.35 9.01 -22.14
C ALA A 165 -3.98 9.38 -23.48
N ALA A 166 -5.30 9.31 -23.55
CA ALA A 166 -6.02 10.17 -24.45
C ALA A 166 -5.52 11.58 -24.06
N PRO A 167 -4.73 12.25 -24.91
CA PRO A 167 -4.15 13.52 -24.53
C PRO A 167 -5.32 14.45 -24.22
N LYS A 168 -5.47 14.82 -22.95
CA LYS A 168 -6.42 15.85 -22.55
C LYS A 168 -5.97 17.12 -23.28
N PRO A 169 -6.74 17.68 -24.22
CA PRO A 169 -6.30 18.85 -24.96
C PRO A 169 -6.13 19.98 -23.95
N SER A 170 -4.88 20.38 -23.76
CA SER A 170 -4.53 21.55 -22.96
C SER A 170 -5.19 22.77 -23.57
N GLN A 171 -5.74 23.62 -22.70
CA GLN A 171 -6.37 24.88 -23.06
C GLN A 171 -5.40 25.74 -23.87
N GLY A 172 -5.73 26.04 -25.12
CA GLY A 172 -4.90 26.88 -26.00
C GLY A 172 -5.20 26.75 -27.49
N PHE A 173 -5.87 25.67 -27.93
CA PHE A 173 -6.17 25.45 -29.33
C PHE A 173 -7.65 25.12 -29.52
N CYS A 174 -8.33 25.90 -30.37
CA CYS A 174 -9.73 25.66 -30.70
C CYS A 174 -9.89 24.31 -31.43
N LEU A 175 -10.96 23.59 -31.12
CA LEU A 175 -11.29 22.32 -31.78
C LEU A 175 -11.33 22.45 -33.32
N SER A 176 -11.77 23.62 -33.82
CA SER A 176 -11.77 23.95 -35.24
C SER A 176 -10.36 24.05 -35.84
N CYS A 177 -9.38 24.58 -35.10
CA CYS A 177 -7.99 24.71 -35.55
C CYS A 177 -7.32 23.34 -35.66
N MET A 178 -7.59 22.42 -34.72
CA MET A 178 -7.09 21.04 -34.83
C MET A 178 -7.67 20.30 -36.02
N VAL A 179 -8.98 20.45 -36.27
CA VAL A 179 -9.63 19.80 -37.42
C VAL A 179 -9.11 20.36 -38.75
N ALA A 180 -8.81 21.66 -38.82
CA ALA A 180 -8.21 22.27 -40.01
C ALA A 180 -6.77 21.78 -40.25
N ALA A 181 -5.95 21.66 -39.20
CA ALA A 181 -4.58 21.17 -39.31
C ALA A 181 -4.53 19.71 -39.79
N ALA A 182 -5.42 18.85 -39.28
CA ALA A 182 -5.48 17.44 -39.70
C ALA A 182 -5.85 17.28 -41.18
N LYS A 183 -6.78 18.10 -41.70
CA LYS A 183 -7.17 18.08 -43.12
C LYS A 183 -6.04 18.53 -44.04
N ASN A 184 -5.25 19.51 -43.63
CA ASN A 184 -4.11 20.00 -44.41
C ASN A 184 -2.91 19.03 -44.38
N ALA A 185 -2.71 18.31 -43.27
CA ALA A 185 -1.66 17.30 -43.16
C ALA A 185 -1.91 16.08 -44.08
N ALA A 186 -3.17 15.68 -44.26
CA ALA A 186 -3.54 14.59 -45.18
C ALA A 186 -3.22 14.90 -46.66
N ALA A 187 -3.08 16.18 -47.02
CA ALA A 187 -2.74 16.61 -48.38
C ALA A 187 -1.23 16.69 -48.66
N MET A 188 -0.36 16.64 -47.63
CA MET A 188 1.10 16.73 -47.80
C MET A 188 1.79 15.37 -48.02
N VAL A 189 1.06 14.25 -48.04
CA VAL A 189 1.60 12.94 -48.45
C VAL A 189 1.48 12.81 -49.97
N VAL A 190 2.25 13.61 -50.71
CA VAL A 190 2.46 13.40 -52.15
C VAL A 190 3.77 12.64 -52.34
N ARG A 191 3.58 11.39 -52.76
CA ARG A 191 4.49 10.43 -53.41
C ARG A 191 5.90 10.97 -53.75
N GLY A 192 6.90 10.44 -53.05
CA GLY A 192 8.28 10.29 -53.53
C GLY A 192 8.57 8.82 -53.76
#